data_AF-A0A810QAU6-F1
#
_entry.id   AF-A0A810QAU6-F1
#
_cell.length_a   1.000
_cell.length_b   1.000
_cell.length_c   1.000
_cell.angle_alpha   90.00
_cell.angle_beta   90.00
_cell.angle_gamma   90.00
#
_symmetry.space_group_name_H-M   'P 1'
#
loop_
_entity.id
_entity.type
_entity.pdbx_description
1 polymer ?
#
loop_
_entity_poly.entity_id
_entity_poly.type
_entity_poly.pdbx_seq_one_letter_code
_entity_poly.pdbx_strand_id
1 'polypeptide(L)' 'MISLKCPDCGFFFSIDFPDDISEEERKEICTCPCGSMMEEVSFSMDYIPTIGGAQ' A
#
# COMPACT_ATOMS: atom_id res chain seq x y z
N MET A 1 -2.91 -1.98 -11.22
CA MET A 1 -1.96 -2.01 -10.08
C MET A 1 -2.06 -0.71 -9.30
N ILE A 2 -2.39 -0.80 -8.02
CA ILE A 2 -2.39 0.33 -7.09
C ILE A 2 -1.32 0.14 -6.02
N SER A 3 -0.87 1.24 -5.40
CA SER A 3 0.05 1.20 -4.26
C SER A 3 -0.66 1.71 -3.02
N LEU A 4 -0.52 1.00 -1.92
CA LEU A 4 -1.14 1.30 -0.64
C LEU A 4 -0.06 1.57 0.40
N LYS A 5 -0.20 2.67 1.15
CA LYS A 5 0.67 3.00 2.27
C LYS A 5 -0.14 3.19 3.54
N CYS A 6 0.30 2.56 4.62
CA CYS A 6 -0.27 2.79 5.93
C CYS A 6 0.30 4.12 6.49
N PRO A 7 -0.55 5.11 6.82
CA PRO A 7 -0.08 6.36 7.41
C PRO A 7 0.50 6.18 8.82
N ASP A 8 0.07 5.14 9.53
CA ASP A 8 0.44 4.91 10.94
C ASP A 8 1.81 4.21 11.08
N CYS A 9 1.96 3.00 10.52
CA CYS A 9 3.19 2.21 10.64
C CYS A 9 4.14 2.34 9.43
N GLY A 10 3.74 3.06 8.37
CA GLY A 10 4.56 3.24 7.16
C GLY A 10 4.65 2.02 6.25
N PHE A 11 3.92 0.93 6.54
CA PHE A 11 3.89 -0.27 5.71
C PHE A 11 3.40 0.06 4.30
N PHE A 12 4.11 -0.42 3.28
CA PHE A 12 3.83 -0.16 1.88
C PHE A 12 3.76 -1.47 1.11
N PHE A 13 2.71 -1.64 0.31
CA PHE A 13 2.62 -2.73 -0.66
C PHE A 13 1.89 -2.28 -1.92
N SER A 14 2.04 -3.03 -3.00
CA SER A 14 1.31 -2.81 -4.25
C SER A 14 0.53 -4.05 -4.61
N ILE A 15 -0.72 -3.87 -5.00
CA ILE A 15 -1.64 -4.96 -5.36
C ILE A 15 -2.34 -4.63 -6.67
N ASP A 16 -2.62 -5.67 -7.45
CA ASP A 16 -3.51 -5.58 -8.60
C ASP A 16 -4.88 -6.09 -8.16
N PHE A 17 -5.87 -5.20 -8.12
CA PHE A 17 -7.25 -5.60 -7.82
C PHE A 17 -7.88 -6.22 -9.06
N PRO A 18 -8.62 -7.33 -8.93
CA PRO A 18 -9.45 -7.82 -10.02
C PRO A 18 -10.57 -6.80 -10.32
N ASP A 19 -10.97 -6.69 -11.59
CA ASP A 19 -12.07 -5.80 -12.02
C ASP A 19 -13.40 -6.05 -11.28
N ASP A 20 -13.60 -7.26 -10.76
CA ASP A 20 -14.85 -7.71 -10.11
C ASP A 20 -14.76 -7.71 -8.56
N ILE A 21 -13.92 -6.85 -7.97
CA ILE A 21 -13.81 -6.76 -6.50
C ILE A 21 -14.95 -5.94 -5.89
N SER A 22 -15.57 -6.47 -4.84
CA SER A 22 -16.57 -5.75 -4.04
C SER A 22 -15.93 -4.63 -3.20
N GLU A 23 -16.68 -3.58 -2.88
CA GLU A 23 -16.18 -2.50 -2.01
C GLU A 23 -15.76 -3.01 -0.62
N GLU A 24 -16.46 -4.02 -0.09
CA GLU A 24 -16.16 -4.64 1.20
C GLU A 24 -14.82 -5.38 1.18
N GLU A 25 -14.61 -6.25 0.19
CA GLU A 25 -13.33 -6.95 -0.01
C GLU A 25 -12.18 -5.95 -0.22
N ARG A 26 -12.43 -4.85 -0.95
CA ARG A 26 -11.45 -3.78 -1.11
C ARG A 26 -11.09 -3.15 0.23
N LYS A 27 -12.05 -2.89 1.12
CA LYS A 27 -11.79 -2.33 2.46
C LYS A 27 -10.96 -3.27 3.32
N GLU A 28 -11.25 -4.57 3.29
CA GLU A 28 -10.48 -5.57 4.02
C GLU A 28 -9.02 -5.60 3.56
N ILE A 29 -8.77 -5.60 2.24
CA ILE A 29 -7.42 -5.58 1.68
C ILE A 29 -6.68 -4.27 1.96
N CYS A 30 -7.40 -3.14 1.98
CA CYS A 30 -6.86 -1.84 2.33
C CYS A 30 -6.66 -1.65 3.84
N THR A 31 -6.95 -2.64 4.68
CA THR A 31 -6.73 -2.53 6.13
C THR A 31 -5.34 -3.04 6.48
N CYS A 32 -4.52 -2.18 7.06
CA CYS A 32 -3.18 -2.57 7.51
C CYS A 32 -3.30 -3.54 8.70
N PRO A 33 -2.38 -4.51 8.87
CA PRO A 33 -2.32 -5.34 10.08
C PRO A 33 -2.18 -4.58 11.40
N CYS A 34 -1.80 -3.29 11.37
CA CYS A 34 -1.82 -2.43 12.57
C CYS A 34 -3.22 -1.94 12.96
N GLY A 35 -4.24 -2.19 12.13
CA GLY A 35 -5.63 -1.75 12.34
C GLY A 35 -6.01 -0.44 11.66
N SER A 36 -5.04 0.28 11.09
CA SER A 36 -5.30 1.52 10.35
C SER A 36 -5.65 1.26 8.88
N MET A 37 -6.54 2.09 8.34
CA MET A 37 -6.89 2.04 6.92
C MET A 37 -5.77 2.67 6.08
N MET A 38 -5.37 1.97 5.03
CA MET A 38 -4.28 2.37 4.15
C MET A 38 -4.77 3.31 3.07
N GLU A 39 -3.90 4.21 2.66
CA GLU A 39 -4.18 5.22 1.65
C GLU A 39 -3.57 4.81 0.31
N GLU A 40 -4.33 5.02 -0.76
CA GLU A 40 -3.84 4.83 -2.12
C GLU A 40 -2.85 5.95 -2.44
N VAL A 41 -1.64 5.56 -2.81
CA VAL A 41 -0.57 6.48 -3.21
C VAL A 41 -0.23 6.24 -4.67
N SER A 42 -0.01 7.32 -5.41
CA SER A 42 0.51 7.21 -6.77
C SER A 42 1.87 6.53 -6.72
N PHE A 43 2.05 5.46 -7.49
CA PHE A 43 3.34 4.76 -7.61
C PHE A 43 4.43 5.78 -7.93
N SER A 44 5.27 6.10 -6.94
CA SER A 44 6.41 7.01 -7.09
C SER A 44 7.65 6.26 -6.67
N MET A 45 8.65 6.20 -7.55
CA MET A 45 9.95 5.58 -7.27
C MET A 45 10.66 6.24 -6.06
N ASP A 46 10.23 7.43 -5.65
CA ASP A 46 10.69 8.14 -4.45
C ASP A 46 10.37 7.44 -3.12
N TYR A 47 9.41 6.50 -3.10
CA TYR A 47 9.05 5.74 -1.89
C TYR A 47 9.68 4.36 -1.79
N ILE A 48 10.47 3.94 -2.79
CA ILE A 48 11.32 2.76 -2.64
C ILE A 48 12.37 3.17 -1.62
N PRO A 49 12.43 2.57 -0.41
CA PRO A 49 13.57 2.80 0.45
C PRO A 49 14.79 2.38 -0.37
N THR A 50 15.61 3.35 -0.78
CA THR A 50 16.97 3.08 -1.22
C THR A 50 17.62 2.39 -0.04
N ILE A 51 17.59 1.05 -0.03
CA ILE A 51 18.54 0.22 0.69
C ILE A 51 19.90 0.88 0.42
N GLY A 52 20.46 1.42 1.50
CA GLY A 52 21.40 2.53 1.47
C GLY A 52 22.52 2.33 0.47
N GLY A 53 23.01 3.47 -0.04
CA GLY A 53 24.33 3.51 -0.64
C GLY A 53 25.30 2.76 0.25
N ALA A 54 25.84 1.66 -0.28
CA ALA A 54 27.04 1.07 0.26
C ALA A 54 28.13 2.15 0.09
N GLN A 55 28.46 2.83 1.18
CA GLN A 55 29.71 3.56 1.31
C GLN A 55 30.87 2.56 1.35
#